data_AF-A0AAJ0ED05-F1
#
_entry.id   AF-A0AAJ0ED05-F1
#
_cell.length_a   1.000
_cell.length_b   1.000
_cell.length_c   1.000
_cell.angle_alpha   90.00
_cell.angle_beta   90.00
_cell.angle_gamma   90.00
#
_symmetry.space_group_name_H-M   'P 1'
#
loop_
_entity.id
_entity.type
_entity.pdbx_description
1 polymer ?
#
loop_
_entity_poly.entity_id
_entity_poly.type
_entity_poly.pdbx_seq_one_letter_code
_entity_poly.pdbx_strand_id
1 'polypeptide(L)'
;MRNSIALGARLARLSTPHTLQRSFVTTAARRFADATSSPVSAPPLNPRWLSELQARIKRCAGLDLSGQQREELTALRKAVDGQWLELLAGREGFLTGPGWRGLDRHTVTWGDQGHVNNVVYNKYAESARVNWLRNFATTVDPEHKDEWDQLMSPRDIGLIMRSIKTDYKFPMAYPDHVTVLHKLVSKPTYESDFILLEALLISDGLRRPAARCFEDIVVYDYKTAKRAPLKPFMVDRLREAYEAQEQSKIECEEKVKCLVDIVERLEKAA
;
A
#
# COMPACT_ATOMS: atom_id res chain seq x y z
N MET A 1 57.39 -71.93 -13.21
CA MET A 1 56.87 -72.04 -14.59
C MET A 1 55.36 -71.82 -14.56
N ARG A 2 54.86 -71.04 -15.54
CA ARG A 2 53.47 -70.87 -15.98
C ARG A 2 52.56 -69.89 -15.23
N ASN A 3 52.20 -68.87 -16.02
CA ASN A 3 51.20 -67.82 -15.86
C ASN A 3 49.75 -68.33 -15.92
N SER A 4 48.85 -67.37 -15.65
CA SER A 4 47.48 -67.19 -16.19
C SER A 4 46.39 -67.74 -15.24
N ILE A 5 45.28 -67.06 -14.93
CA ILE A 5 44.45 -66.11 -15.67
C ILE A 5 43.79 -65.11 -14.69
N ALA A 6 43.63 -63.87 -15.14
CA ALA A 6 42.91 -62.80 -14.48
C ALA A 6 41.38 -62.97 -14.55
N LEU A 7 40.68 -62.54 -13.49
CA LEU A 7 39.35 -61.94 -13.63
C LEU A 7 39.25 -60.74 -12.69
N GLY A 8 39.32 -59.56 -13.28
CA GLY A 8 39.10 -58.30 -12.61
C GLY A 8 37.61 -58.04 -12.45
N ALA A 9 37.21 -57.62 -11.25
CA ALA A 9 36.02 -56.84 -11.03
C ALA A 9 36.41 -55.62 -10.20
N ARG A 10 36.82 -54.55 -10.88
CA ARG A 10 36.85 -53.21 -10.29
C ARG A 10 35.40 -52.74 -10.16
N LEU A 11 34.89 -52.68 -8.94
CA LEU A 11 33.71 -51.89 -8.63
C LEU A 11 34.08 -50.42 -8.87
N ALA A 12 33.70 -49.91 -10.04
CA ALA A 12 33.72 -48.48 -10.32
C ALA A 12 32.78 -47.80 -9.31
N ARG A 13 33.32 -46.89 -8.50
CA ARG A 13 32.51 -45.93 -7.75
C ARG A 13 31.79 -45.09 -8.81
N LEU A 14 30.49 -45.28 -8.95
CA LEU A 14 29.64 -44.38 -9.70
C LEU A 14 29.67 -43.04 -8.96
N SER A 15 30.37 -42.07 -9.57
CA SER A 15 30.27 -40.68 -9.18
C SER A 15 28.80 -40.28 -9.29
N THR A 16 28.17 -39.99 -8.16
CA THR A 16 26.86 -39.36 -8.09
C THR A 16 26.90 -38.11 -8.97
N PRO A 17 26.01 -37.97 -9.97
CA PRO A 17 25.93 -36.73 -10.71
C PRO A 17 25.59 -35.64 -9.71
N HIS A 18 26.44 -34.63 -9.60
CA HIS A 18 26.10 -33.38 -8.94
C HIS A 18 24.76 -32.95 -9.53
N THR A 19 23.72 -33.06 -8.72
CA THR A 19 22.41 -32.51 -9.04
C THR A 19 22.67 -31.04 -9.31
N LEU A 20 22.59 -30.64 -10.58
CA LEU A 20 22.50 -29.25 -10.95
C LEU A 20 21.38 -28.69 -10.10
N GLN A 21 21.76 -27.91 -9.08
CA GLN A 21 20.85 -27.05 -8.35
C GLN A 21 20.15 -26.28 -9.46
N ARG A 22 18.88 -26.62 -9.73
CA ARG A 22 18.03 -25.78 -10.55
C ARG A 22 17.94 -24.49 -9.77
N SER A 23 18.79 -23.54 -10.12
CA SER A 23 18.63 -22.16 -9.77
C SER A 23 17.20 -21.83 -10.19
N PHE A 24 16.30 -21.63 -9.24
CA PHE A 24 15.02 -20.96 -9.49
C PHE A 24 15.35 -19.49 -9.76
N VAL A 25 16.05 -19.26 -10.87
CA VAL A 25 16.19 -17.98 -11.50
C VAL A 25 14.95 -17.88 -12.36
N THR A 26 13.82 -17.59 -11.72
CA THR A 26 12.77 -16.85 -12.41
C THR A 26 13.35 -15.46 -12.62
N THR A 27 14.07 -15.26 -13.73
CA THR A 27 14.37 -13.94 -14.26
C THR A 27 13.07 -13.32 -14.75
N ALA A 28 12.20 -12.97 -13.81
CA ALA A 28 11.42 -11.77 -13.91
C ALA A 28 12.03 -10.83 -12.87
N ALA A 29 13.26 -10.36 -13.15
CA ALA A 29 13.61 -9.00 -12.76
C ALA A 29 12.70 -8.04 -13.57
N ARG A 30 11.38 -8.14 -13.37
CA ARG A 30 10.49 -7.06 -13.67
C ARG A 30 10.81 -6.04 -12.61
N ARG A 31 11.69 -5.13 -12.99
CA ARG A 31 11.66 -3.77 -12.48
C ARG A 31 10.17 -3.44 -12.34
N PHE A 32 9.72 -3.04 -11.16
CA PHE A 32 8.71 -1.99 -11.12
C PHE A 32 9.36 -0.85 -11.89
N ALA A 33 9.28 -0.92 -13.21
CA ALA A 33 9.98 -0.05 -14.11
C ALA A 33 9.34 1.29 -13.86
N ASP A 34 10.14 2.19 -13.29
CA ASP A 34 10.05 3.63 -13.47
C ASP A 34 8.72 4.07 -14.11
N ALA A 35 7.63 4.00 -13.34
CA ALA A 35 6.49 4.87 -13.56
C ALA A 35 6.85 6.24 -12.98
N THR A 36 7.97 6.77 -13.46
CA THR A 36 8.58 8.05 -13.09
C THR A 36 9.00 8.75 -14.38
N SER A 37 8.08 8.80 -15.34
CA SER A 37 7.93 10.04 -16.11
C SER A 37 6.85 10.89 -15.43
N SER A 38 7.05 11.18 -14.15
CA SER A 38 6.38 12.30 -13.47
C SER A 38 7.35 13.49 -13.52
N PRO A 39 6.88 14.70 -13.86
CA PRO A 39 7.74 15.87 -13.85
C PRO A 39 8.24 16.10 -12.42
N VAL A 40 9.55 16.24 -12.25
CA VAL A 40 10.25 16.66 -11.02
C VAL A 40 9.63 16.08 -9.73
N SER A 41 9.99 14.84 -9.37
CA SER A 41 9.65 14.28 -8.06
C SER A 41 10.11 15.26 -6.97
N ALA A 42 9.16 15.75 -6.18
CA ALA A 42 9.47 16.39 -4.91
C ALA A 42 10.45 15.50 -4.11
N PRO A 43 11.36 16.09 -3.29
CA PRO A 43 12.26 15.31 -2.46
C PRO A 43 11.48 14.28 -1.62
N PRO A 44 12.04 13.09 -1.40
CA PRO A 44 11.35 12.03 -0.67
C PRO A 44 10.91 12.55 0.70
N LEU A 45 9.61 12.43 0.98
CA LEU A 45 9.01 12.90 2.22
C LEU A 45 9.69 12.21 3.41
N ASN A 46 10.21 12.98 4.37
CA ASN A 46 10.74 12.42 5.61
C ASN A 46 9.64 11.58 6.26
N PRO A 47 9.79 10.25 6.44
CA PRO A 47 8.73 9.39 6.96
C PRO A 47 8.32 9.72 8.41
N ARG A 48 9.12 10.55 9.10
CA ARG A 48 8.85 11.03 10.46
C ARG A 48 8.29 12.44 10.52
N TRP A 49 8.04 13.10 9.38
CA TRP A 49 7.65 14.51 9.32
C TRP A 49 6.44 14.84 10.20
N LEU A 50 5.41 13.97 10.22
CA LEU A 50 4.19 14.19 10.99
C LEU A 50 4.48 14.09 12.50
N SER A 51 5.26 13.08 12.91
CA SER A 51 5.68 12.93 14.31
C SER A 51 6.59 14.09 14.74
N GLU A 52 7.46 14.58 13.86
CA GLU A 52 8.30 15.76 14.10
C GLU A 52 7.45 17.02 14.25
N LEU A 53 6.46 17.23 13.38
CA LEU A 53 5.52 18.35 13.47
C LEU A 53 4.73 18.31 14.78
N GLN A 54 4.21 17.14 15.18
CA GLN A 54 3.53 16.96 16.46
C GLN A 54 4.47 17.25 17.65
N ALA A 55 5.74 16.85 17.57
CA ALA A 55 6.72 17.16 18.59
C ALA A 55 7.02 18.67 18.68
N ARG A 56 7.08 19.38 17.55
CA ARG A 56 7.22 20.85 17.48
C ARG A 56 6.03 21.55 18.12
N ILE A 57 4.81 21.17 17.75
CA ILE A 57 3.56 21.68 18.35
C ILE A 57 3.56 21.46 19.87
N LYS A 58 4.00 20.29 20.34
CA LYS A 58 4.10 20.01 21.77
C LYS A 58 5.11 20.91 22.48
N ARG A 59 6.25 21.23 21.86
CA ARG A 59 7.23 22.17 22.43
C ARG A 59 6.68 23.60 22.53
N CYS A 60 5.88 24.02 21.55
CA CYS A 60 5.23 25.34 21.58
C CYS A 60 4.33 25.53 22.81
N ALA A 61 3.80 24.45 23.40
CA ALA A 61 2.98 24.53 24.61
C ALA A 61 3.76 24.97 25.85
N GLY A 62 5.10 24.88 25.85
CA GLY A 62 5.96 25.36 26.93
C GLY A 62 6.46 26.80 26.76
N LEU A 63 6.08 27.48 25.67
CA LEU A 63 6.49 28.84 25.36
C LEU A 63 5.57 29.88 26.01
N ASP A 64 6.06 31.09 26.26
CA ASP A 64 5.25 32.18 26.81
C ASP A 64 4.43 32.87 25.70
N LEU A 65 3.42 32.15 25.22
CA LEU A 65 2.53 32.62 24.15
C LEU A 65 1.43 33.52 24.70
N SER A 66 1.08 34.57 23.95
CA SER A 66 -0.12 35.40 24.17
C SER A 66 -1.42 34.60 24.09
N GLY A 67 -2.54 35.17 24.56
CA GLY A 67 -3.85 34.52 24.52
C GLY A 67 -4.26 34.04 23.11
N GLN A 68 -4.12 34.91 22.11
CA GLN A 68 -4.44 34.58 20.71
C GLN A 68 -3.55 33.45 20.17
N GLN A 69 -2.25 33.45 20.49
CA GLN A 69 -1.33 32.39 20.05
C GLN A 69 -1.61 31.05 20.72
N ARG A 70 -2.09 31.04 21.97
CA ARG A 70 -2.51 29.79 22.65
C ARG A 70 -3.76 29.19 22.03
N GLU A 71 -4.73 30.03 21.66
CA GLU A 71 -5.93 29.59 20.92
C GLU A 71 -5.54 29.00 19.57
N GLU A 72 -4.65 29.67 18.85
CA GLU A 72 -4.12 29.20 17.58
C GLU A 72 -3.37 27.87 17.71
N LEU A 73 -2.47 27.73 18.70
CA LEU A 73 -1.77 26.48 18.98
C LEU A 73 -2.76 25.34 19.30
N THR A 74 -3.84 25.64 20.02
CA THR A 74 -4.89 24.67 20.35
C THR A 74 -5.65 24.22 19.11
N ALA A 75 -6.04 25.16 18.24
CA ALA A 75 -6.68 24.87 16.96
C ALA A 75 -5.78 24.03 16.05
N LEU A 76 -4.50 24.40 15.97
CA LEU A 76 -3.48 23.70 15.19
C LEU A 76 -3.31 22.25 15.66
N ARG A 77 -3.16 22.04 16.97
CA ARG A 77 -3.08 20.69 17.55
C ARG A 77 -4.32 19.87 17.22
N LYS A 78 -5.51 20.45 17.37
CA LYS A 78 -6.78 19.77 17.06
C LYS A 78 -6.86 19.40 15.58
N ALA A 79 -6.42 20.27 14.67
CA ALA A 79 -6.40 20.00 13.24
C ALA A 79 -5.45 18.84 12.90
N VAL A 80 -4.20 18.90 13.39
CA VAL A 80 -3.20 17.84 13.15
C VAL A 80 -3.64 16.50 13.74
N ASP A 81 -4.18 16.49 14.96
CA ASP A 81 -4.63 15.26 15.60
C ASP A 81 -5.91 14.70 14.99
N GLY A 82 -6.83 15.55 14.50
CA GLY A 82 -8.08 15.12 13.87
C GLY A 82 -7.90 14.66 12.42
N GLN A 83 -6.90 15.18 11.72
CA GLN A 83 -6.67 14.94 10.29
C GLN A 83 -5.39 14.14 10.02
N TRP A 84 -4.83 13.50 11.05
CA TRP A 84 -3.53 12.83 10.97
C TRP A 84 -3.42 11.81 9.83
N LEU A 85 -4.49 11.07 9.54
CA LEU A 85 -4.52 10.04 8.50
C LEU A 85 -4.41 10.67 7.10
N GLU A 86 -5.20 11.70 6.85
CA GLU A 86 -5.20 12.49 5.61
C GLU A 86 -3.84 13.17 5.42
N LEU A 87 -3.31 13.80 6.46
CA LEU A 87 -2.00 14.42 6.43
C LEU A 87 -0.91 13.39 6.10
N LEU A 88 -0.93 12.22 6.75
CA LEU A 88 0.06 11.17 6.56
C LEU A 88 0.03 10.58 5.14
N ALA A 89 -1.16 10.20 4.66
CA ALA A 89 -1.29 9.39 3.45
C ALA A 89 -1.74 10.18 2.21
N GLY A 90 -2.48 11.28 2.39
CA GLY A 90 -2.99 12.11 1.29
C GLY A 90 -1.89 12.80 0.49
N ARG A 91 -0.78 13.21 1.13
CA ARG A 91 0.42 13.72 0.43
C ARG A 91 1.03 12.71 -0.55
N GLU A 92 0.81 11.42 -0.32
CA GLU A 92 1.28 10.35 -1.21
C GLU A 92 0.22 9.93 -2.24
N GLY A 93 -0.95 10.58 -2.23
CA GLY A 93 -2.09 10.33 -3.11
C GLY A 93 -2.99 9.20 -2.64
N PHE A 94 -2.97 8.82 -1.36
CA PHE A 94 -4.00 7.90 -0.84
C PHE A 94 -5.26 8.68 -0.48
N LEU A 95 -6.39 8.26 -1.02
CA LEU A 95 -7.69 8.79 -0.62
C LEU A 95 -8.06 8.25 0.76
N THR A 96 -8.36 9.14 1.70
CA THR A 96 -8.50 8.79 3.14
C THR A 96 -9.91 8.97 3.69
N GLY A 97 -10.86 9.42 2.86
CA GLY A 97 -12.26 9.51 3.23
C GLY A 97 -12.85 8.13 3.58
N PRO A 98 -13.89 8.03 4.42
CA PRO A 98 -14.44 6.74 4.86
C PRO A 98 -14.78 5.76 3.72
N GLY A 99 -15.30 6.26 2.59
CA GLY A 99 -15.59 5.45 1.40
C GLY A 99 -14.36 4.90 0.66
N TRP A 100 -13.15 5.33 1.00
CA TRP A 100 -11.90 4.88 0.36
C TRP A 100 -11.08 3.93 1.24
N ARG A 101 -11.47 3.75 2.50
CA ARG A 101 -10.75 2.89 3.44
C ARG A 101 -11.15 1.44 3.22
N GLY A 102 -10.22 0.65 2.67
CA GLY A 102 -10.46 -0.78 2.46
C GLY A 102 -10.62 -1.54 3.79
N LEU A 103 -9.80 -1.19 4.77
CA LEU A 103 -10.03 -1.56 6.16
C LEU A 103 -9.93 -0.29 6.99
N ASP A 104 -10.97 0.04 7.75
CA ASP A 104 -11.00 1.18 8.65
C ASP A 104 -10.91 0.70 10.09
N ARG A 105 -9.82 1.03 10.77
CA ARG A 105 -9.57 0.66 12.18
C ARG A 105 -9.81 -0.82 12.48
N HIS A 106 -9.39 -1.72 11.59
CA HIS A 106 -9.53 -3.15 11.78
C HIS A 106 -8.74 -3.60 13.01
N THR A 107 -9.37 -4.35 13.92
CA THR A 107 -8.72 -4.77 15.16
C THR A 107 -7.62 -5.76 14.86
N VAL A 108 -6.38 -5.46 15.29
CA VAL A 108 -5.32 -6.45 15.32
C VAL A 108 -5.70 -7.47 16.39
N THR A 109 -5.82 -8.75 16.03
CA THR A 109 -6.29 -9.75 16.98
C THR A 109 -5.12 -10.41 17.71
N TRP A 110 -5.32 -10.83 18.97
CA TRP A 110 -4.31 -11.60 19.71
C TRP A 110 -3.93 -12.90 18.99
N GLY A 111 -4.84 -13.47 18.19
CA GLY A 111 -4.61 -14.67 17.38
C GLY A 111 -3.57 -14.50 16.26
N ASP A 112 -3.24 -13.26 15.89
CA ASP A 112 -2.21 -12.91 14.91
C ASP A 112 -0.79 -12.84 15.54
N GLN A 113 -0.54 -13.69 16.54
CA GLN A 113 0.11 -13.49 17.85
C GLN A 113 1.46 -12.76 18.01
N GLY A 114 1.62 -12.08 19.17
CA GLY A 114 2.84 -11.45 19.69
C GLY A 114 3.23 -10.17 18.95
N HIS A 115 3.54 -10.32 17.67
CA HIS A 115 3.54 -9.28 16.64
C HIS A 115 2.86 -9.87 15.40
N VAL A 116 2.15 -9.04 14.63
CA VAL A 116 1.42 -9.47 13.44
C VAL A 116 2.34 -10.29 12.53
N ASN A 117 1.96 -11.54 12.29
CA ASN A 117 2.71 -12.42 11.41
C ASN A 117 2.76 -11.83 9.98
N ASN A 118 3.90 -11.97 9.30
CA ASN A 118 4.12 -11.49 7.94
C ASN A 118 2.98 -11.84 6.96
N VAL A 119 2.45 -13.07 7.01
CA VAL A 119 1.37 -13.51 6.11
C VAL A 119 0.07 -12.73 6.37
N VAL A 120 -0.16 -12.28 7.60
CA VAL A 120 -1.37 -11.54 7.98
C VAL A 120 -1.41 -10.16 7.32
N TYR A 121 -0.28 -9.51 7.10
CA TYR A 121 -0.23 -8.25 6.33
C TYR A 121 -0.79 -8.43 4.91
N ASN A 122 -0.47 -9.54 4.24
CA ASN A 122 -1.02 -9.83 2.91
C ASN A 122 -2.53 -10.12 2.98
N LYS A 123 -3.01 -10.78 4.04
CA LYS A 123 -4.45 -10.98 4.27
C LYS A 123 -5.19 -9.65 4.47
N TYR A 124 -4.58 -8.72 5.21
CA TYR A 124 -5.12 -7.38 5.39
C TYR A 124 -5.16 -6.60 4.07
N ALA A 125 -4.08 -6.63 3.28
CA ALA A 125 -4.05 -6.00 1.97
C ALA A 125 -5.14 -6.56 1.03
N GLU A 126 -5.27 -7.89 0.95
CA GLU A 126 -6.30 -8.52 0.14
C GLU A 126 -7.71 -8.15 0.60
N SER A 127 -8.00 -8.28 1.90
CA SER A 127 -9.32 -7.92 2.46
C SER A 127 -9.65 -6.44 2.21
N ALA A 128 -8.67 -5.57 2.39
CA ALA A 128 -8.84 -4.14 2.14
C ALA A 128 -9.07 -3.83 0.67
N ARG A 129 -8.38 -4.50 -0.26
CA ARG A 129 -8.62 -4.32 -1.69
C ARG A 129 -10.03 -4.74 -2.08
N VAL A 130 -10.51 -5.87 -1.56
CA VAL A 130 -11.87 -6.34 -1.83
C VAL A 130 -12.90 -5.32 -1.36
N ASN A 131 -12.74 -4.80 -0.16
CA ASN A 131 -13.63 -3.76 0.37
C ASN A 131 -13.51 -2.45 -0.41
N TRP A 132 -12.30 -2.05 -0.81
CA TRP A 132 -12.07 -0.88 -1.65
C TRP A 132 -12.81 -0.98 -2.99
N LEU A 133 -12.78 -2.15 -3.65
CA LEU A 133 -13.57 -2.40 -4.86
C LEU A 133 -15.07 -2.40 -4.60
N ARG A 134 -15.54 -2.99 -3.49
CA ARG A 134 -16.95 -2.95 -3.09
C ARG A 134 -17.44 -1.53 -2.79
N ASN A 135 -16.56 -0.63 -2.37
CA ASN A 135 -16.91 0.77 -2.16
C ASN A 135 -17.25 1.45 -3.50
N PHE A 136 -16.67 1.03 -4.62
CA PHE A 136 -17.15 1.48 -5.94
C PHE A 136 -18.61 1.08 -6.15
N ALA A 137 -18.95 -0.19 -5.89
CA ALA A 137 -20.31 -0.72 -6.04
C ALA A 137 -21.37 0.00 -5.18
N THR A 138 -20.96 0.62 -4.08
CA THR A 138 -21.89 1.17 -3.07
C THR A 138 -21.92 2.69 -2.99
N THR A 139 -20.80 3.36 -3.31
CA THR A 139 -20.66 4.81 -3.11
C THR A 139 -20.22 5.57 -4.35
N VAL A 140 -19.47 4.97 -5.26
CA VAL A 140 -18.91 5.66 -6.45
C VAL A 140 -19.75 5.41 -7.70
N ASP A 141 -20.19 4.16 -7.90
CA ASP A 141 -20.88 3.69 -9.09
C ASP A 141 -21.96 2.65 -8.74
N PRO A 142 -23.05 3.07 -8.07
CA PRO A 142 -24.12 2.16 -7.70
C PRO A 142 -24.88 1.56 -8.90
N GLU A 143 -24.81 2.20 -10.07
CA GLU A 143 -25.49 1.75 -11.29
C GLU A 143 -24.91 0.43 -11.81
N HIS A 144 -23.61 0.21 -11.65
CA HIS A 144 -22.92 -1.03 -12.04
C HIS A 144 -22.56 -1.92 -10.84
N LYS A 145 -23.33 -1.83 -9.76
CA LYS A 145 -23.06 -2.53 -8.50
C LYS A 145 -22.82 -4.03 -8.70
N ASP A 146 -23.67 -4.69 -9.49
CA ASP A 146 -23.60 -6.14 -9.68
C ASP A 146 -22.31 -6.55 -10.40
N GLU A 147 -21.84 -5.76 -11.36
CA GLU A 147 -20.57 -6.00 -12.05
C GLU A 147 -19.36 -5.78 -11.15
N TRP A 148 -19.39 -4.77 -10.28
CA TRP A 148 -18.35 -4.55 -9.28
C TRP A 148 -18.28 -5.70 -8.26
N ASP A 149 -19.43 -6.17 -7.77
CA ASP A 149 -19.50 -7.30 -6.85
C ASP A 149 -19.05 -8.62 -7.52
N GLN A 150 -19.33 -8.78 -8.81
CA GLN A 150 -18.93 -9.96 -9.58
C GLN A 150 -17.43 -10.09 -9.77
N LEU A 151 -16.64 -9.02 -9.67
CA LEU A 151 -15.16 -9.08 -9.77
C LEU A 151 -14.54 -10.04 -8.74
N MET A 152 -15.26 -10.32 -7.66
CA MET A 152 -14.87 -11.24 -6.60
C MET A 152 -15.41 -12.66 -6.78
N SER A 153 -16.02 -12.95 -7.93
CA SER A 153 -16.61 -14.24 -8.25
C SER A 153 -16.04 -14.78 -9.56
N PRO A 154 -16.03 -16.11 -9.77
CA PRO A 154 -15.55 -16.71 -11.02
C PRO A 154 -16.63 -16.70 -12.13
N ARG A 155 -17.62 -15.79 -12.09
CA ARG A 155 -18.79 -15.83 -12.98
C ARG A 155 -18.61 -15.11 -14.32
N ASP A 156 -17.77 -14.09 -14.37
CA ASP A 156 -17.55 -13.26 -15.56
C ASP A 156 -16.07 -12.83 -15.62
N ILE A 157 -15.79 -11.53 -15.73
CA ILE A 157 -14.45 -11.01 -15.48
C ILE A 157 -14.19 -10.92 -13.98
N GLY A 158 -12.98 -11.25 -13.55
CA GLY A 158 -12.55 -11.02 -12.18
C GLY A 158 -11.08 -10.65 -12.08
N LEU A 159 -10.67 -10.33 -10.86
CA LEU A 159 -9.33 -9.84 -10.57
C LEU A 159 -8.49 -10.96 -9.96
N ILE A 160 -7.35 -11.24 -10.57
CA ILE A 160 -6.41 -12.26 -10.10
C ILE A 160 -5.10 -11.58 -9.71
N MET A 161 -4.64 -11.84 -8.49
CA MET A 161 -3.32 -11.41 -8.03
C MET A 161 -2.23 -12.14 -8.82
N ARG A 162 -1.52 -11.43 -9.71
CA ARG A 162 -0.34 -11.94 -10.43
C ARG A 162 0.90 -11.93 -9.54
N SER A 163 1.08 -10.88 -8.76
CA SER A 163 2.15 -10.82 -7.75
C SER A 163 1.85 -9.81 -6.65
N ILE A 164 2.41 -10.05 -5.47
CA ILE A 164 2.41 -9.12 -4.35
C ILE A 164 3.81 -9.06 -3.74
N LYS A 165 4.30 -7.85 -3.51
CA LYS A 165 5.53 -7.58 -2.75
C LYS A 165 5.14 -6.82 -1.48
N THR A 166 5.69 -7.24 -0.34
CA THR A 166 5.41 -6.59 0.95
C THR A 166 6.70 -6.07 1.58
N ASP A 167 6.73 -4.76 1.82
CA ASP A 167 7.81 -4.07 2.52
C ASP A 167 7.39 -3.79 3.96
N TYR A 168 7.88 -4.60 4.91
CA TYR A 168 7.66 -4.42 6.34
C TYR A 168 8.50 -3.26 6.88
N LYS A 169 7.87 -2.35 7.63
CA LYS A 169 8.52 -1.16 8.20
C LYS A 169 8.77 -1.31 9.70
N PHE A 170 7.83 -1.91 10.42
CA PHE A 170 8.00 -2.31 11.81
C PHE A 170 6.99 -3.41 12.19
N PRO A 171 7.28 -4.24 13.20
CA PRO A 171 6.35 -5.26 13.67
C PRO A 171 5.20 -4.61 14.47
N MET A 172 4.00 -4.57 13.88
CA MET A 172 2.79 -4.15 14.59
C MET A 172 2.39 -5.24 15.59
N ALA A 173 1.83 -4.88 16.75
CA ALA A 173 1.49 -5.84 17.79
C ALA A 173 0.14 -5.50 18.41
N TYR A 174 -0.52 -6.51 18.98
CA TYR A 174 -1.69 -6.29 19.82
C TYR A 174 -1.29 -5.58 21.13
N PRO A 175 -2.12 -4.66 21.67
CA PRO A 175 -3.35 -4.11 21.08
C PRO A 175 -3.06 -2.97 20.10
N ASP A 176 -3.68 -3.03 18.91
CA ASP A 176 -3.64 -1.94 17.92
C ASP A 176 -4.83 -2.06 16.95
N HIS A 177 -5.02 -1.04 16.11
CA HIS A 177 -5.90 -1.09 14.96
C HIS A 177 -5.13 -0.78 13.70
N VAL A 178 -5.44 -1.51 12.63
CA VAL A 178 -4.86 -1.28 11.31
C VAL A 178 -5.88 -0.63 10.39
N THR A 179 -5.48 0.48 9.80
CA THR A 179 -6.19 1.11 8.69
C THR A 179 -5.43 0.82 7.40
N VAL A 180 -6.10 0.32 6.37
CA VAL A 180 -5.48 -0.04 5.09
C VAL A 180 -6.10 0.76 3.96
N LEU A 181 -5.24 1.51 3.27
CA LEU A 181 -5.60 2.36 2.13
C LEU A 181 -5.02 1.78 0.85
N HIS A 182 -5.71 1.97 -0.27
CA HIS A 182 -5.21 1.62 -1.60
C HIS A 182 -5.15 2.86 -2.49
N LYS A 183 -4.18 2.87 -3.40
CA LYS A 183 -4.15 3.81 -4.52
C LYS A 183 -3.72 3.11 -5.81
N LEU A 184 -4.19 3.62 -6.94
CA LEU A 184 -3.70 3.27 -8.26
C LEU A 184 -2.30 3.86 -8.47
N VAL A 185 -1.37 3.03 -8.91
CA VAL A 185 0.02 3.44 -9.21
C VAL A 185 0.10 4.13 -10.57
N SER A 186 -0.75 3.75 -11.53
CA SER A 186 -0.81 4.35 -12.86
C SER A 186 -2.26 4.52 -13.31
N LYS A 187 -2.51 5.54 -14.12
CA LYS A 187 -3.83 5.80 -14.71
C LYS A 187 -4.17 4.69 -15.73
N PRO A 188 -5.28 3.96 -15.59
CA PRO A 188 -5.64 2.91 -16.53
C PRO A 188 -6.08 3.48 -17.88
N THR A 189 -6.01 2.65 -18.91
CA THR A 189 -6.55 2.88 -20.26
C THR A 189 -7.65 1.88 -20.59
N TYR A 190 -8.40 2.10 -21.67
CA TYR A 190 -9.46 1.18 -22.09
C TYR A 190 -8.94 -0.18 -22.55
N GLU A 191 -7.65 -0.27 -22.87
CA GLU A 191 -6.93 -1.48 -23.24
C GLU A 191 -6.29 -2.17 -22.02
N SER A 192 -6.37 -1.57 -20.83
CA SER A 192 -5.73 -2.10 -19.64
C SER A 192 -6.35 -3.43 -19.21
N ASP A 193 -5.54 -4.48 -19.23
CA ASP A 193 -5.86 -5.83 -18.77
C ASP A 193 -5.18 -6.18 -17.43
N PHE A 194 -4.72 -5.15 -16.72
CA PHE A 194 -4.18 -5.20 -15.36
C PHE A 194 -4.32 -3.83 -14.69
N ILE A 195 -4.27 -3.84 -13.36
CA ILE A 195 -4.11 -2.65 -12.52
C ILE A 195 -2.96 -2.87 -11.55
N LEU A 196 -2.25 -1.79 -11.24
CA LEU A 196 -1.20 -1.77 -10.23
C LEU A 196 -1.71 -0.98 -9.03
N LEU A 197 -1.72 -1.61 -7.87
CA LEU A 197 -2.11 -0.96 -6.62
C LEU A 197 -0.94 -0.89 -5.66
N GLU A 198 -0.88 0.20 -4.92
CA GLU A 198 -0.09 0.28 -3.69
C GLU A 198 -1.06 0.27 -2.51
N ALA A 199 -0.80 -0.60 -1.53
CA ALA A 199 -1.52 -0.64 -0.27
C ALA A 199 -0.65 -0.08 0.86
N LEU A 200 -1.21 0.82 1.66
CA LEU A 200 -0.56 1.39 2.83
C LEU A 200 -1.25 0.87 4.10
N LEU A 201 -0.54 0.04 4.87
CA LEU A 201 -1.03 -0.53 6.12
C LEU A 201 -0.51 0.32 7.28
N ILE A 202 -1.42 0.99 7.98
CA ILE A 202 -1.10 2.02 8.97
C ILE A 202 -1.53 1.53 10.35
N SER A 203 -0.62 1.64 11.32
CA SER A 203 -0.96 1.48 12.74
C SER A 203 -1.64 2.76 13.22
N ASP A 204 -2.84 2.64 13.76
CA ASP A 204 -3.56 3.74 14.39
C ASP A 204 -2.89 4.19 15.69
N GLY A 205 -2.39 3.24 16.49
CA GLY A 205 -1.72 3.53 17.76
C GLY A 205 -0.42 4.30 17.58
N LEU A 206 0.39 3.92 16.59
CA LEU A 206 1.67 4.59 16.29
C LEU A 206 1.56 5.66 15.20
N ARG A 207 0.39 5.81 14.57
CA ARG A 207 0.10 6.76 13.48
C ARG A 207 1.18 6.77 12.39
N ARG A 208 1.65 5.59 11.99
CA ARG A 208 2.68 5.46 10.96
C ARG A 208 2.53 4.16 10.15
N PRO A 209 3.05 4.11 8.92
CA PRO A 209 3.00 2.90 8.11
C PRO A 209 3.76 1.73 8.74
N ALA A 210 3.09 0.60 8.90
CA ALA A 210 3.67 -0.66 9.36
C ALA A 210 4.15 -1.54 8.22
N ALA A 211 3.45 -1.50 7.08
CA ALA A 211 3.87 -2.17 5.86
C ALA A 211 3.35 -1.44 4.63
N ARG A 212 3.98 -1.73 3.48
CA ARG A 212 3.46 -1.40 2.16
C ARG A 212 3.36 -2.66 1.33
N CYS A 213 2.26 -2.80 0.60
CA CYS A 213 2.10 -3.86 -0.38
C CYS A 213 2.05 -3.26 -1.78
N PHE A 214 2.73 -3.89 -2.73
CA PHE A 214 2.69 -3.54 -4.14
C PHE A 214 2.07 -4.70 -4.89
N GLU A 215 0.92 -4.45 -5.50
CA GLU A 215 0.04 -5.47 -6.05
C GLU A 215 -0.04 -5.32 -7.56
N ASP A 216 0.16 -6.44 -8.24
CA ASP A 216 0.00 -6.57 -9.68
C ASP A 216 -1.20 -7.47 -9.94
N ILE A 217 -2.28 -6.87 -10.40
CA ILE A 217 -3.59 -7.51 -10.48
C ILE A 217 -4.01 -7.58 -11.93
N VAL A 218 -4.23 -8.79 -12.41
CA VAL A 218 -4.63 -9.04 -13.80
C VAL A 218 -6.13 -9.22 -13.88
N VAL A 219 -6.73 -8.68 -14.93
CA VAL A 219 -8.11 -8.93 -15.28
C VAL A 219 -8.20 -10.22 -16.08
N TYR A 220 -9.03 -11.13 -15.60
CA TYR A 220 -9.18 -12.47 -16.15
C TYR A 220 -10.66 -12.75 -16.45
N ASP A 221 -10.93 -13.16 -17.68
CA ASP A 221 -12.25 -13.63 -18.09
C ASP A 221 -12.36 -15.13 -17.81
N TYR A 222 -13.20 -15.49 -16.83
CA TYR A 222 -13.42 -16.87 -16.43
C TYR A 222 -14.20 -17.69 -17.46
N LYS A 223 -14.94 -17.05 -18.37
CA LYS A 223 -15.69 -17.74 -19.44
C LYS A 223 -14.77 -18.19 -20.57
N THR A 224 -13.85 -17.32 -20.97
CA THR A 224 -12.90 -17.61 -22.06
C THR A 224 -11.55 -18.16 -21.57
N ALA A 225 -11.34 -18.16 -20.25
CA ALA A 225 -10.12 -18.59 -19.57
C ALA A 225 -8.87 -17.80 -20.03
N LYS A 226 -9.02 -16.51 -20.34
CA LYS A 226 -7.98 -15.64 -20.89
C LYS A 226 -7.93 -14.29 -20.17
N ARG A 227 -6.82 -13.57 -20.35
CA ARG A 227 -6.74 -12.16 -19.96
C ARG A 227 -7.72 -11.35 -20.80
N ALA A 228 -8.36 -10.37 -20.18
CA ALA A 228 -9.31 -9.47 -20.82
C ALA A 228 -9.07 -8.04 -20.36
N PRO A 229 -9.42 -7.01 -21.15
CA PRO A 229 -9.40 -5.63 -20.68
C PRO A 229 -10.47 -5.41 -19.60
N LEU A 230 -10.27 -4.37 -18.78
CA LEU A 230 -11.32 -3.82 -17.93
C LEU A 230 -12.53 -3.41 -18.75
N LYS A 231 -13.74 -3.48 -18.16
CA LYS A 231 -14.94 -2.91 -18.78
C LYS A 231 -14.80 -1.38 -18.86
N PRO A 232 -15.31 -0.71 -19.92
CA PRO A 232 -15.14 0.73 -20.10
C PRO A 232 -15.54 1.57 -18.88
N PHE A 233 -16.70 1.30 -18.27
CA PHE A 233 -17.14 2.04 -17.08
C PHE A 233 -16.19 1.88 -15.88
N MET A 234 -15.54 0.71 -15.73
CA MET A 234 -14.55 0.50 -14.67
C MET A 234 -13.32 1.38 -14.90
N VAL A 235 -12.89 1.50 -16.16
CA VAL A 235 -11.77 2.37 -16.53
C VAL A 235 -12.09 3.83 -16.21
N ASP A 236 -13.31 4.28 -16.51
CA ASP A 236 -13.76 5.64 -16.20
C ASP A 236 -13.71 5.93 -14.70
N ARG A 237 -14.32 5.06 -13.88
CA ARG A 237 -14.33 5.23 -12.41
C ARG A 237 -12.93 5.15 -11.81
N LEU A 238 -12.07 4.27 -12.32
CA LEU A 238 -10.68 4.17 -11.86
C LEU A 238 -9.84 5.38 -12.28
N ARG A 239 -10.12 5.98 -13.45
CA ARG A 239 -9.47 7.23 -13.88
C ARG A 239 -9.87 8.41 -13.00
N GLU A 240 -11.15 8.53 -12.66
CA GLU A 240 -11.64 9.55 -11.72
C GLU A 240 -10.98 9.38 -10.34
N ALA A 241 -10.90 8.14 -9.84
CA ALA A 241 -10.19 7.85 -8.61
C ALA A 241 -8.71 8.26 -8.71
N TYR A 242 -8.02 7.93 -9.79
CA TYR A 242 -6.64 8.34 -10.02
C TYR A 242 -6.47 9.86 -10.03
N GLU A 243 -7.37 10.60 -10.69
CA GLU A 243 -7.36 12.06 -10.71
C GLU A 243 -7.59 12.65 -9.32
N ALA A 244 -8.51 12.10 -8.54
CA ALA A 244 -8.71 12.47 -7.15
C ALA A 244 -7.46 12.22 -6.29
N GLN A 245 -6.70 11.15 -6.55
CA GLN A 245 -5.41 10.91 -5.88
C GLN A 245 -4.39 12.01 -6.18
N GLU A 246 -4.28 12.44 -7.44
CA GLU A 246 -3.37 13.53 -7.83
C GLU A 246 -3.79 14.85 -7.19
N GLN A 247 -5.08 15.15 -7.19
CA GLN A 247 -5.62 16.34 -6.54
C GLN A 247 -5.37 16.32 -5.03
N SER A 248 -5.58 15.16 -4.38
CA SER A 248 -5.33 14.98 -2.95
C SER A 248 -3.87 15.26 -2.57
N LYS A 249 -2.89 14.95 -3.44
CA LYS A 249 -1.47 15.27 -3.20
C LYS A 249 -1.27 16.78 -3.09
N ILE A 250 -1.83 17.52 -4.04
CA ILE A 250 -1.71 18.99 -4.12
C ILE A 250 -2.33 19.62 -2.88
N GLU A 251 -3.58 19.29 -2.58
CA GLU A 251 -4.33 19.85 -1.46
C GLU A 251 -3.66 19.53 -0.11
N CYS A 252 -3.18 18.29 0.05
CA CYS A 252 -2.47 17.90 1.27
C CYS A 252 -1.13 18.61 1.41
N GLU A 253 -0.38 18.83 0.32
CA GLU A 253 0.89 19.54 0.37
C GLU A 253 0.70 21.00 0.78
N GLU A 254 -0.30 21.68 0.22
CA GLU A 254 -0.67 23.04 0.60
C GLU A 254 -1.07 23.12 2.08
N LYS A 255 -1.92 22.20 2.53
CA LYS A 255 -2.35 22.10 3.93
C LYS A 255 -1.16 21.90 4.86
N VAL A 256 -0.23 21.01 4.51
CA VAL A 256 0.98 20.75 5.31
C VAL A 256 1.85 21.98 5.39
N LYS A 257 2.07 22.69 4.27
CA LYS A 257 2.83 23.93 4.24
C LYS A 257 2.21 24.96 5.19
N CYS A 258 0.89 25.17 5.12
CA CYS A 258 0.19 26.08 6.04
C CYS A 258 0.39 25.69 7.51
N LEU A 259 0.28 24.40 7.84
CA LEU A 259 0.49 23.92 9.21
C LEU A 259 1.93 24.17 9.70
N VAL A 260 2.92 23.93 8.84
CA VAL A 260 4.33 24.19 9.14
C VAL A 260 4.59 25.68 9.35
N ASP A 261 4.05 26.54 8.49
CA ASP A 261 4.21 28.00 8.59
C ASP A 261 3.62 28.54 9.91
N ILE A 262 2.47 28.01 10.36
CA ILE A 262 1.88 28.36 11.66
C ILE A 262 2.81 27.95 12.80
N VAL A 263 3.33 26.71 12.79
CA VAL A 263 4.27 26.25 13.82
C VAL A 263 5.52 27.13 13.86
N GLU A 264 6.12 27.44 12.71
CA GLU A 264 7.32 28.28 12.65
C GLU A 264 7.06 29.69 13.20
N ARG A 265 5.90 30.27 12.92
CA ARG A 265 5.53 31.58 13.46
C ARG A 265 5.35 31.53 14.97
N LEU A 266 4.72 30.49 15.51
CA LEU A 266 4.56 30.31 16.96
C LEU A 266 5.91 30.07 17.65
N GLU A 267 6.81 29.30 17.03
CA GLU A 267 8.17 29.06 17.54
C GLU A 267 9.02 30.34 17.59
N LYS A 268 8.84 31.26 16.62
CA LYS A 268 9.58 32.54 16.55
C LYS A 268 9.01 33.65 17.42
N ALA A 269 7.78 33.49 17.92
CA ALA A 269 7.08 34.53 18.65
C ALA A 269 7.22 34.42 20.18
N ALA A 270 8.01 33.44 20.64
CA ALA A 270 8.44 33.26 22.01
C ALA A 270 9.91 33.69 22.17
#